data_AF-A0A2J8JFY8-F1
#
_entry.id   AF-A0A2J8JFY8-F1
#
_cell.length_a   1.000
_cell.length_b   1.000
_cell.length_c   1.000
_cell.angle_alpha   90.00
_cell.angle_beta   90.00
_cell.angle_gamma   90.00
#
_symmetry.space_group_name_H-M   'P 1'
#
loop_
_entity.id
_entity.type
_entity.pdbx_description
1 polymer ?
#
loop_
_entity_poly.entity_id
_entity_poly.type
_entity_poly.pdbx_seq_one_letter_code
_entity_poly.pdbx_strand_id
1 'polypeptide(L)' 'MKVKIKCWNGVATWLWVANDENCGICRMAFNGCCPDCECPLHAV' A
#
# COMPACT_ATOMS: atom_id res chain seq x y z
N MET A 1 31.26 14.22 22.51
CA MET A 1 31.68 13.43 21.33
C MET A 1 30.54 13.47 20.30
N LYS A 2 30.79 13.79 19.02
CA LYS A 2 29.76 13.98 17.98
C LYS A 2 29.82 12.83 16.96
N VAL A 3 28.77 12.02 16.89
CA VAL A 3 28.64 10.92 15.91
C VAL A 3 27.99 11.48 14.64
N LYS A 4 28.56 11.15 13.47
CA LYS A 4 28.01 11.53 12.16
C LYS A 4 27.55 10.27 11.41
N ILE A 5 26.29 10.23 11.00
CA ILE A 5 25.76 9.17 10.14
C ILE A 5 26.26 9.46 8.72
N LYS A 6 26.93 8.47 8.11
CA LYS A 6 27.55 8.62 6.78
C LYS A 6 26.54 8.46 5.65
N CYS A 7 25.68 7.45 5.75
CA CYS A 7 24.64 7.13 4.78
C CYS A 7 23.44 6.47 5.50
N TRP A 8 22.23 6.67 4.99
CA TRP A 8 21.00 6.00 5.41
C TRP A 8 20.28 5.50 4.15
N ASN A 9 19.99 4.20 4.06
CA ASN A 9 19.09 3.62 3.05
C ASN A 9 17.73 3.29 3.70
N GLY A 10 16.73 4.14 3.48
CA GLY A 10 15.42 4.03 4.10
C GLY A 10 14.49 3.20 3.24
N VAL A 11 13.64 2.38 3.87
CA VAL A 11 12.54 1.70 3.22
C VAL A 11 11.25 2.27 3.81
N ALA A 12 10.27 2.50 2.95
CA ALA A 12 8.94 2.94 3.35
C ALA A 12 7.90 2.07 2.66
N THR A 13 6.78 1.86 3.35
CA THR A 13 5.57 1.30 2.78
C THR A 13 4.53 2.41 2.76
N TRP A 14 3.76 2.45 1.69
CA TRP A 14 2.68 3.40 1.54
C TRP A 14 1.47 2.91 2.36
N LEU A 15 0.77 3.83 3.00
CA LEU A 15 -0.40 3.57 3.83
C LEU A 15 -1.53 4.45 3.34
N TRP A 16 -2.73 3.90 3.31
CA TRP A 16 -3.92 4.68 3.00
C TRP A 16 -4.35 5.48 4.22
N VAL A 17 -4.53 6.78 4.03
CA VAL A 17 -5.10 7.67 5.04
C VAL A 17 -6.62 7.64 4.88
N ALA A 18 -7.23 6.53 5.30
CA ALA A 18 -8.68 6.37 5.34
C ALA A 18 -9.11 6.19 6.81
N ASN A 19 -10.32 6.66 7.14
CA ASN A 19 -10.89 6.46 8.48
C ASN A 19 -11.33 5.00 8.72
N ASP A 20 -11.36 4.21 7.65
CA ASP A 20 -11.72 2.80 7.63
C ASP A 20 -10.51 1.95 7.20
N GLU A 21 -10.52 0.66 7.52
CA GLU A 21 -9.45 -0.28 7.14
C GLU A 21 -9.71 -0.98 5.79
N ASN A 22 -10.93 -0.82 5.25
CA ASN A 22 -11.40 -1.45 4.03
C ASN A 22 -12.01 -0.43 3.06
N CYS A 23 -11.87 -0.68 1.77
CA CYS A 23 -12.52 0.12 0.73
C CYS A 23 -14.04 0.06 0.87
N GLY A 24 -14.71 1.21 0.94
CA GLY A 24 -16.18 1.27 1.07
C GLY A 24 -16.96 0.71 -0.13
N ILE A 25 -16.31 0.57 -1.29
CA ILE A 25 -16.91 0.08 -2.53
C ILE A 25 -16.75 -1.43 -2.65
N CYS A 26 -15.50 -1.93 -2.67
CA CYS A 26 -15.22 -3.35 -2.88
C CYS A 26 -15.04 -4.15 -1.58
N ARG A 27 -15.12 -3.50 -0.40
CA ARG A 27 -14.96 -4.09 0.93
C ARG A 27 -13.63 -4.80 1.18
N MET A 28 -12.66 -4.66 0.26
CA MET A 28 -11.32 -5.23 0.36
C MET A 28 -10.37 -4.36 1.19
N ALA A 29 -9.29 -4.96 1.70
CA ALA A 29 -8.22 -4.23 2.37
C ALA A 29 -7.56 -3.24 1.39
N PHE A 30 -7.28 -2.03 1.84
CA PHE A 30 -6.73 -1.00 0.94
C PHE A 30 -5.35 -1.35 0.35
N ASN A 31 -4.55 -2.15 1.06
CA ASN A 31 -3.23 -2.57 0.59
C ASN A 31 -3.27 -3.68 -0.50
N GLY A 32 -4.47 -4.17 -0.87
CA GLY A 32 -4.67 -5.13 -1.95
C GLY A 32 -5.18 -4.49 -3.24
N CYS A 33 -5.15 -5.24 -4.34
CA CYS A 33 -5.86 -4.87 -5.56
C CYS A 33 -7.37 -5.06 -5.38
N CYS A 34 -8.16 -4.32 -6.16
CA CYS A 34 -9.60 -4.60 -6.29
C CYS A 34 -9.81 -6.00 -6.94
N PRO A 35 -10.89 -6.71 -6.60
CA PRO A 35 -11.12 -8.09 -7.05
C PRO A 35 -11.29 -8.18 -8.57
N ASP A 36 -11.88 -7.15 -9.19
CA ASP A 36 -11.99 -7.04 -10.65
C ASP A 36 -10.63 -6.78 -11.33
N CYS A 37 -9.62 -6.39 -10.56
CA CYS A 37 -8.30 -6.02 -11.05
C CYS A 37 -7.22 -7.07 -10.73
N GLU A 38 -7.53 -8.09 -9.92
CA GLU A 38 -6.57 -9.14 -9.55
C GLU A 38 -6.23 -10.08 -10.72
N CYS A 39 -7.09 -10.14 -11.74
CA CYS A 39 -6.85 -10.95 -12.94
C CYS A 39 -7.02 -10.11 -14.21
N PRO A 40 -5.93 -9.72 -14.89
CA PRO A 40 -6.02 -9.01 -16.17
C PRO A 40 -6.58 -9.88 -17.32
N LEU A 41 -6.87 -11.17 -17.07
CA LEU A 41 -7.38 -12.12 -18.07
C LEU A 41 -8.91 -12.24 -18.12
N HIS A 42 -9.66 -11.58 -17.22
CA HIS A 42 -11.14 -11.64 -17.20
C HIS A 42 -11.78 -10.37 -17.78
N ALA A 43 -11.15 -9.82 -18.82
CA ALA A 43 -11.72 -8.82 -19.72
C ALA A 43 -11.91 -9.44 -21.11
N VAL A 44 -12.62 -10.57 -21.18
CA VAL A 44 -13.19 -11.17 -22.40
C VAL A 44 -14.63 -11.56 -22.12
#